data_AF-A0A6L2R7E1-F1
#
_entry.id   AF-A0A6L2R7E1-F1
#
_cell.length_a   1.000
_cell.length_b   1.000
_cell.length_c   1.000
_cell.angle_alpha   90.00
_cell.angle_beta   90.00
_cell.angle_gamma   90.00
#
_symmetry.space_group_name_H-M   'P 1'
#
loop_
_entity.id
_entity.type
_entity.pdbx_description
1 polymer ?
#
loop_
_entity_poly.entity_id
_entity_poly.type
_entity_poly.pdbx_seq_one_letter_code
_entity_poly.pdbx_strand_id
1 'polypeptide(L)'
;MSFQAILTKYRDISVSERDKGTRFERLMQAFLKTYPVYEGKFRQIWLWNEFPYRQSMGGKDTGIDLVAENVTGDFWAIQCKCWNEKATIDKAAVDSFLATSSKTFIKEQNQTDKFAIRLWIS
;
A
#
# COMPACT_ATOMS: atom_id res chain seq x y z
N MET A 1 10.93 -8.97 -19.90
CA MET A 1 11.08 -9.57 -18.56
C MET A 1 9.68 -9.72 -17.98
N SER A 2 9.29 -10.92 -17.51
CA SER A 2 7.94 -11.13 -16.96
C SER A 2 7.81 -10.59 -15.54
N PHE A 3 6.58 -10.38 -15.07
CA PHE A 3 6.30 -9.98 -13.69
C PHE A 3 6.90 -10.98 -12.68
N GLN A 4 6.75 -12.28 -12.92
CA GLN A 4 7.34 -13.33 -12.09
C GLN A 4 8.87 -13.24 -12.02
N ALA A 5 9.54 -12.93 -13.14
CA ALA A 5 10.98 -12.75 -13.15
C ALA A 5 11.44 -11.55 -12.30
N ILE A 6 10.64 -10.48 -12.24
CA ILE A 6 10.91 -9.33 -11.37
C ILE A 6 10.73 -9.74 -9.89
N LEU A 7 9.68 -10.48 -9.56
CA LEU A 7 9.45 -10.97 -8.20
C LEU A 7 10.57 -11.90 -7.73
N THR A 8 10.97 -12.87 -8.55
CA THR A 8 12.11 -13.77 -8.24
C THR A 8 13.38 -12.97 -8.03
N LYS A 9 13.69 -12.02 -8.94
CA LYS A 9 14.85 -11.15 -8.78
C LYS A 9 14.82 -10.39 -7.45
N TYR A 10 13.69 -9.84 -7.04
CA TYR A 10 13.58 -9.12 -5.76
C TYR A 10 13.72 -10.02 -4.55
N ARG A 11 13.23 -11.26 -4.62
CA ARG A 11 13.46 -12.27 -3.58
C ARG A 11 14.95 -12.62 -3.46
N ASP A 12 15.66 -12.72 -4.58
CA ASP A 12 17.07 -13.14 -4.61
C ASP A 12 18.05 -12.03 -4.19
N ILE A 13 17.79 -10.77 -4.57
CA ILE A 13 18.70 -9.64 -4.27
C ILE A 13 18.47 -9.00 -2.90
N SER A 14 17.36 -9.34 -2.23
CA SER A 14 17.01 -8.70 -0.97
C SER A 14 17.83 -9.24 0.19
N VAL A 15 18.48 -8.31 0.89
CA VAL A 15 19.37 -8.61 2.01
C VAL A 15 18.62 -8.85 3.34
N SER A 16 17.33 -8.49 3.39
CA SER A 16 16.45 -8.70 4.55
C SER A 16 14.99 -8.71 4.14
N GLU A 17 14.11 -9.23 5.00
CA GLU A 17 12.65 -9.18 4.80
C GLU A 17 12.13 -7.73 4.69
N ARG A 18 12.75 -6.79 5.40
CA ARG A 18 12.41 -5.36 5.30
C ARG A 18 12.77 -4.79 3.94
N ASP A 19 13.96 -5.07 3.43
CA ASP A 19 14.38 -4.63 2.09
C ASP A 19 13.49 -5.26 1.01
N LYS A 20 13.12 -6.53 1.17
CA LYS A 20 12.16 -7.23 0.29
C LYS A 20 10.81 -6.54 0.27
N GLY A 21 10.29 -6.19 1.45
CA GLY A 21 9.06 -5.41 1.61
C GLY A 21 9.12 -4.08 0.87
N THR A 22 10.12 -3.25 1.16
CA THR A 22 10.28 -1.93 0.53
C THR A 22 10.42 -2.00 -0.99
N ARG A 23 11.12 -2.99 -1.53
CA ARG A 23 11.21 -3.21 -2.99
C ARG A 23 9.87 -3.59 -3.60
N PHE A 24 9.11 -4.44 -2.91
CA PHE A 24 7.78 -4.87 -3.34
C PHE A 24 6.77 -3.72 -3.30
N GLU A 25 6.78 -2.89 -2.25
CA GLU A 25 5.96 -1.68 -2.15
C GLU A 25 6.17 -0.75 -3.35
N ARG A 26 7.43 -0.47 -3.70
CA ARG A 26 7.78 0.35 -4.87
C ARG A 26 7.34 -0.30 -6.19
N LEU A 27 7.45 -1.61 -6.31
CA LEU A 27 6.94 -2.34 -7.47
C LEU A 27 5.43 -2.17 -7.59
N MET A 28 4.69 -2.31 -6.49
CA MET A 28 3.24 -2.19 -6.48
C MET A 28 2.80 -0.76 -6.75
N GLN A 29 3.52 0.23 -6.24
CA GLN A 29 3.29 1.64 -6.60
C GLN A 29 3.43 1.87 -8.11
N ALA A 30 4.48 1.33 -8.75
CA ALA A 30 4.65 1.43 -10.20
C ALA A 30 3.60 0.64 -10.99
N PHE A 31 3.24 -0.55 -10.51
CA PHE A 31 2.20 -1.40 -11.09
C PHE A 31 0.84 -0.68 -11.09
N LEU A 32 0.44 -0.08 -9.96
CA LEU A 32 -0.83 0.66 -9.86
C LEU A 32 -0.87 1.92 -10.74
N LYS A 33 0.29 2.47 -11.13
CA LYS A 33 0.38 3.60 -12.07
C LYS A 33 0.30 3.18 -13.53
N THR A 34 0.67 1.95 -13.88
CA THR A 34 0.95 1.54 -15.27
C THR A 34 0.10 0.39 -15.77
N TYR A 35 -0.47 -0.43 -14.89
CA TYR A 35 -1.26 -1.57 -15.31
C TYR A 35 -2.60 -1.11 -15.89
N PRO A 36 -3.05 -1.60 -17.07
CA PRO A 36 -4.21 -1.06 -17.78
C PRO A 36 -5.50 -0.97 -16.96
N VAL A 37 -5.70 -1.86 -15.98
CA VAL A 37 -6.87 -1.84 -15.11
C VAL A 37 -6.85 -0.64 -14.13
N TYR A 38 -5.69 -0.10 -13.80
CA TYR A 38 -5.50 1.02 -12.88
C TYR A 38 -5.03 2.31 -13.56
N GLU A 39 -4.59 2.22 -14.82
CA GLU A 39 -4.18 3.36 -15.61
C GLU A 39 -5.27 4.46 -15.63
N GLY A 40 -4.88 5.68 -15.28
CA GLY A 40 -5.78 6.83 -15.19
C GLY A 40 -6.74 6.83 -13.99
N LYS A 41 -6.75 5.81 -13.11
CA LYS A 41 -7.62 5.79 -11.92
C LYS A 41 -7.12 6.67 -10.78
N PHE A 42 -5.80 6.82 -10.64
CA PHE A 42 -5.16 7.49 -9.52
C PHE A 42 -4.47 8.78 -9.96
N ARG A 43 -4.70 9.86 -9.20
CA ARG A 43 -3.97 11.12 -9.33
C ARG A 43 -2.58 11.00 -8.76
N GLN A 44 -2.49 10.37 -7.60
CA GLN A 44 -1.23 10.19 -6.88
C GLN A 44 -1.27 8.91 -6.06
N ILE A 45 -0.09 8.28 -5.94
CA ILE A 45 0.13 7.12 -5.08
C ILE A 45 1.39 7.39 -4.26
N TRP A 46 1.24 7.40 -2.94
CA TRP A 46 2.32 7.61 -1.98
C TRP A 46 2.73 6.29 -1.33
N LEU A 47 4.01 6.17 -0.98
CA LEU A 47 4.40 5.29 0.12
C LEU A 47 3.80 5.82 1.42
N TRP A 48 3.50 4.96 2.39
CA TRP A 48 2.90 5.38 3.66
C TRP A 48 3.72 6.46 4.39
N ASN A 49 5.05 6.40 4.28
CA ASN A 49 5.95 7.39 4.86
C ASN A 49 5.91 8.75 4.15
N GLU A 50 5.44 8.80 2.92
CA GLU A 50 5.29 10.01 2.08
C GLU A 50 3.88 10.59 2.13
N PHE A 51 2.90 9.86 2.67
CA PHE A 51 1.52 10.30 2.73
C PHE A 51 1.37 11.55 3.62
N PRO A 52 0.89 12.69 3.08
CA PRO A 52 0.90 13.98 3.79
C PRO A 52 0.09 13.96 5.09
N TYR A 53 -0.98 13.17 5.13
CA TYR A 53 -1.89 13.14 6.28
C TYR A 53 -1.56 12.05 7.30
N ARG A 54 -0.43 11.34 7.16
CA ARG A 54 -0.05 10.21 8.03
C ARG A 54 0.05 10.56 9.51
N GLN A 55 0.46 11.80 9.81
CA GLN A 55 0.65 12.26 11.19
C GLN A 55 -0.69 12.35 11.95
N SER A 56 -1.77 12.71 11.25
CA SER A 56 -3.11 12.76 11.84
C SER A 56 -3.65 11.37 12.21
N MET A 57 -3.05 10.30 11.67
CA MET A 57 -3.37 8.91 12.01
C MET A 57 -2.43 8.31 13.07
N GLY A 58 -1.64 9.14 13.75
CA GLY A 58 -0.77 8.72 14.86
C GLY A 58 0.63 8.27 14.45
N GLY A 59 0.98 8.31 13.16
CA GLY A 59 2.36 8.20 12.65
C GLY A 59 3.13 6.89 12.93
N LYS A 60 2.52 5.90 13.60
CA LYS A 60 3.12 4.59 13.89
C LYS A 60 3.00 3.64 12.69
N ASP A 61 3.60 2.46 12.79
CA ASP A 61 3.34 1.37 11.85
C ASP A 61 1.86 0.98 11.93
N THR A 62 1.16 1.19 10.83
CA THR A 62 -0.30 1.05 10.72
C THR A 62 -0.70 -0.20 9.93
N GLY A 63 0.27 -0.91 9.36
CA GLY A 63 0.02 -1.90 8.31
C GLY A 63 -0.50 -1.30 7.01
N ILE A 64 -0.51 0.03 6.81
CA ILE A 64 -0.75 0.62 5.50
C ILE A 64 0.61 0.82 4.84
N ASP A 65 0.77 0.30 3.62
CA ASP A 65 2.05 0.36 2.91
C ASP A 65 2.02 1.45 1.82
N LEU A 66 0.89 1.57 1.10
CA LEU A 66 0.65 2.64 0.11
C LEU A 66 -0.70 3.32 0.37
N VAL A 67 -0.79 4.58 -0.06
CA VAL A 67 -2.06 5.30 -0.16
C VAL A 67 -2.22 5.81 -1.58
N ALA A 68 -3.38 5.58 -2.20
CA ALA A 68 -3.70 6.13 -3.51
C ALA A 68 -4.89 7.08 -3.43
N GLU A 69 -4.77 8.27 -4.02
CA GLU A 69 -5.89 9.17 -4.26
C GLU A 69 -6.40 8.93 -5.69
N ASN A 70 -7.68 8.61 -5.82
CA ASN A 70 -8.30 8.42 -7.12
C ASN A 70 -8.66 9.77 -7.78
N VAL A 71 -9.07 9.72 -9.05
CA VAL A 71 -9.47 10.93 -9.80
C VAL A 71 -10.73 11.63 -9.25
N THR A 72 -11.50 10.98 -8.38
CA THR A 72 -12.67 11.59 -7.71
C THR A 72 -12.32 12.20 -6.34
N GLY A 73 -11.08 12.02 -5.86
CA GLY A 73 -10.60 12.53 -4.57
C GLY A 73 -10.77 11.56 -3.39
N ASP A 74 -11.23 10.33 -3.64
CA ASP A 74 -11.29 9.28 -2.62
C ASP A 74 -9.92 8.64 -2.39
N PHE A 75 -9.67 8.24 -1.15
CA PHE A 75 -8.43 7.58 -0.76
C PHE A 75 -8.60 6.07 -0.64
N TRP A 76 -7.59 5.35 -1.12
CA TRP A 76 -7.46 3.90 -1.00
C TRP A 76 -6.30 3.59 -0.06
N ALA A 77 -6.54 2.77 0.95
CA ALA A 77 -5.49 2.19 1.76
C ALA A 77 -5.04 0.87 1.13
N ILE A 78 -3.73 0.69 0.94
CA ILE A 78 -3.18 -0.48 0.27
C ILE A 78 -2.14 -1.14 1.17
N GLN A 79 -2.27 -2.44 1.37
CA GLN A 79 -1.27 -3.29 2.00
C GLN A 79 -0.59 -4.16 0.95
N CYS A 80 0.74 -4.21 0.99
CA CYS A 80 1.59 -5.01 0.12
C CYS A 80 2.35 -6.06 0.96
N LYS A 81 2.12 -7.35 0.72
CA LYS A 81 2.85 -8.44 1.37
C LYS A 81 3.54 -9.33 0.33
N CYS A 82 4.87 -9.25 0.22
CA CYS A 82 5.63 -10.11 -0.71
C CYS A 82 5.75 -11.55 -0.18
N TRP A 83 4.62 -12.27 -0.16
CA TRP A 83 4.55 -13.63 0.34
C TRP A 83 4.90 -14.66 -0.72
N ASN A 84 5.21 -15.87 -0.26
CA ASN A 84 5.35 -17.01 -1.14
C ASN A 84 3.95 -17.52 -1.51
N GLU A 85 3.79 -18.16 -2.66
CA GLU A 85 2.53 -18.72 -3.16
C GLU A 85 1.89 -19.72 -2.19
N LYS A 86 2.68 -20.32 -1.30
CA LYS A 86 2.23 -21.27 -0.26
C LYS A 86 1.97 -20.62 1.11
N ALA A 87 2.09 -19.31 1.23
CA ALA A 87 1.87 -18.63 2.50
C ALA A 87 0.37 -18.56 2.84
N THR A 88 0.04 -18.79 4.11
CA THR A 88 -1.32 -18.66 4.62
C THR A 88 -1.54 -17.24 5.14
N ILE A 89 -2.62 -16.59 4.69
CA ILE A 89 -3.08 -15.32 5.25
C ILE A 89 -3.89 -15.64 6.52
N ASP A 90 -3.34 -15.36 7.69
CA ASP A 90 -4.08 -15.47 8.95
C ASP A 90 -4.70 -14.13 9.37
N LYS A 91 -5.54 -14.18 10.41
CA LYS A 91 -6.22 -13.00 10.92
C LYS A 91 -5.24 -11.94 11.43
N ALA A 92 -4.21 -12.36 12.17
CA ALA A 92 -3.24 -11.45 12.75
C ALA A 92 -2.48 -10.65 11.67
N ALA A 93 -2.25 -11.25 10.50
CA ALA A 93 -1.61 -10.58 9.38
C ALA A 93 -2.42 -9.41 8.82
N VAL A 94 -3.76 -9.44 8.89
CA VAL A 94 -4.64 -8.41 8.33
C VAL A 94 -5.16 -7.41 9.38
N ASP A 95 -5.14 -7.79 10.66
CA ASP A 95 -5.82 -7.05 11.74
C ASP A 95 -5.32 -5.60 11.86
N SER A 96 -4.01 -5.35 11.86
CA SER A 96 -3.46 -3.99 11.98
C SER A 96 -3.87 -3.09 10.82
N PHE A 97 -3.83 -3.63 9.60
CA PHE A 97 -4.24 -2.91 8.40
C PHE A 97 -5.73 -2.58 8.43
N LEU A 98 -6.59 -3.55 8.73
CA LEU A 98 -8.03 -3.32 8.83
C LEU A 98 -8.38 -2.32 9.94
N ALA A 99 -7.72 -2.42 11.09
CA ALA A 99 -7.93 -1.50 12.20
C ALA A 99 -7.56 -0.06 11.84
N THR A 100 -6.43 0.15 11.17
CA THR A 100 -5.98 1.51 10.85
C THR A 100 -6.68 2.09 9.63
N SER A 101 -6.86 1.31 8.57
CA SER A 101 -7.57 1.75 7.36
C SER A 101 -9.06 2.04 7.60
N SER A 102 -9.61 1.66 8.77
CA SER A 102 -10.97 1.99 9.19
C SER A 102 -11.10 3.28 9.98
N LYS A 103 -9.98 3.95 10.28
CA LYS A 103 -9.99 5.25 10.93
C LYS A 103 -10.23 6.36 9.90
N THR A 104 -10.70 7.50 10.41
CA THR A 104 -10.67 8.75 9.69
C THR A 104 -9.32 9.46 9.89
N PHE A 105 -9.00 10.38 9.00
CA PHE A 105 -7.82 11.23 9.08
C PHE A 105 -8.17 12.67 8.74
N ILE A 106 -7.32 13.60 9.16
CA ILE A 106 -7.52 15.03 8.96
C ILE A 106 -6.66 15.48 7.79
N LYS A 107 -7.30 16.02 6.75
CA LYS A 107 -6.68 16.65 5.60
C LYS A 107 -6.38 18.12 5.88
N GLU A 108 -5.93 18.83 4.85
CA GLU A 108 -5.82 20.29 4.89
C GLU A 108 -7.15 20.95 5.30
N GLN A 109 -7.06 22.15 5.87
CA GLN A 109 -8.23 22.94 6.29
C GLN A 109 -9.11 22.24 7.34
N ASN A 110 -8.55 21.32 8.15
CA ASN A 110 -9.28 20.54 9.18
C ASN A 110 -10.44 19.69 8.63
N GLN A 111 -10.42 19.35 7.34
CA GLN A 111 -11.43 18.45 6.77
C GLN A 111 -11.14 17.01 7.19
N THR A 112 -12.16 16.32 7.72
CA THR A 112 -12.06 14.89 8.02
C THR A 112 -12.35 14.05 6.78
N ASP A 113 -11.55 13.02 6.53
CA ASP A 113 -11.74 12.06 5.44
C ASP A 113 -11.50 10.61 5.91
N LYS A 114 -11.76 9.64 5.04
CA LYS A 114 -11.60 8.20 5.29
C LYS A 114 -11.11 7.47 4.05
N PHE A 115 -10.61 6.24 4.23
CA PHE A 115 -10.35 5.36 3.10
C PHE A 115 -11.65 4.74 2.58
N ALA A 116 -11.96 5.00 1.32
CA ALA A 116 -13.12 4.44 0.64
C ALA A 116 -12.91 2.95 0.29
N ILE A 117 -11.68 2.59 -0.09
CA ILE A 117 -11.31 1.24 -0.52
C ILE A 117 -10.08 0.74 0.24
N ARG A 118 -10.07 -0.56 0.55
CA ARG A 118 -8.94 -1.29 1.13
C ARG A 118 -8.49 -2.34 0.14
N LEU A 119 -7.28 -2.21 -0.37
CA LEU A 119 -6.71 -3.15 -1.31
C LEU A 119 -5.59 -3.94 -0.63
N TRP A 120 -5.65 -5.25 -0.73
CA TRP A 120 -4.58 -6.14 -0.28
C TRP A 120 -3.90 -6.75 -1.50
N ILE A 121 -2.57 -6.70 -1.54
CA ILE A 121 -1.76 -7.26 -2.61
C ILE A 121 -0.74 -8.20 -2.00
N SER A 122 -0.72 -9.47 -2.42
CA SER A 122 0.31 -10.44 -2.02
C SER A 122 0.88 -11.24 -3.17
#